data_AF-A0A661EBJ2-F1
#
_entry.id   AF-A0A661EBJ2-F1
#
_cell.length_a   1.000
_cell.length_b   1.000
_cell.length_c   1.000
_cell.angle_alpha   90.00
_cell.angle_beta   90.00
_cell.angle_gamma   90.00
#
_symmetry.space_group_name_H-M   'P 1'
#
loop_
_entity.id
_entity.type
_entity.pdbx_description
1 polymer ?
#
loop_
_entity_poly.entity_id
_entity_poly.type
_entity_poly.pdbx_seq_one_letter_code
_entity_poly.pdbx_strand_id
1 'polypeptide(L)'
;MATELQTIPLLNLAIIFAPVAVVVVVLFRWSLNGLNALYSVGRMALQLALIGFLLTSVFSLDNPWLVTLVLGVMMTAASWIALDAVQPVRMKLYSRALAAIVLCGGSVLWLVVSVVLAESLFAPKVVIPLAGMIFAGAMNSISLAAERFQAELNRGQSDEVARNAAMQTAMIPVINSMFAVGLVSLPGMMTGQILSGVSPLIAVRYQVVVMCMLFGASGMATALFLKLALPLMSATNVIEPVNGE
;
A
#
# COMPACT_ATOMS: atom_id res chain seq x y z
N MET A 1 -4.25 35.09 -4.29
CA MET A 1 -2.85 34.78 -3.93
C MET A 1 -2.85 33.39 -3.33
N ALA A 2 -2.36 32.39 -4.04
CA ALA A 2 -2.05 31.12 -3.39
C ALA A 2 -0.86 31.39 -2.46
N THR A 3 -1.05 31.25 -1.15
CA THR A 3 0.05 31.23 -0.19
C THR A 3 1.02 30.14 -0.62
N GLU A 4 2.23 30.52 -1.04
CA GLU A 4 3.29 29.55 -1.29
C GLU A 4 3.45 28.69 -0.04
N LEU A 5 3.41 27.37 -0.21
CA LEU A 5 3.62 26.45 0.91
C LEU A 5 5.00 26.76 1.50
N GLN A 6 5.01 27.17 2.76
CA GLN A 6 6.22 27.56 3.45
C GLN A 6 7.20 26.38 3.49
N THR A 7 8.41 26.59 2.97
CA THR A 7 9.47 25.57 3.01
C THR A 7 9.81 25.27 4.48
N ILE A 8 9.71 24.00 4.87
CA ILE A 8 10.01 23.57 6.24
C ILE A 8 11.52 23.49 6.39
N PRO A 9 12.15 24.29 7.28
CA PRO A 9 13.59 24.19 7.52
C PRO A 9 13.95 22.79 8.02
N LEU A 10 15.14 22.28 7.63
CA LEU A 10 15.64 20.96 8.04
C LEU A 10 15.61 20.75 9.56
N LEU A 11 15.88 21.81 10.32
CA LEU A 11 15.82 21.77 11.79
C LEU A 11 14.40 21.55 12.30
N ASN A 12 13.41 22.23 11.73
CA ASN A 12 12.00 22.06 12.11
C ASN A 12 11.49 20.67 11.69
N LEU A 13 11.96 20.18 10.54
CA LEU A 13 11.68 18.81 10.11
C LEU A 13 12.27 17.79 11.08
N ALA A 14 13.50 18.01 11.60
CA ALA A 14 14.11 17.10 12.57
C ALA A 14 13.28 16.94 13.86
N ILE A 15 12.57 17.99 14.28
CA ILE A 15 11.71 17.98 15.48
C ILE A 15 10.58 16.94 15.35
N ILE A 16 10.07 16.67 14.14
CA ILE A 16 8.98 15.67 13.95
C ILE A 16 9.44 14.23 14.25
N PHE A 17 10.74 13.98 14.29
CA PHE A 17 11.28 12.66 14.67
C PHE A 17 11.27 12.43 16.19
N ALA A 18 10.97 13.43 17.02
CA ALA A 18 10.85 13.27 18.47
C ALA A 18 9.80 12.21 18.89
N PRO A 19 8.52 12.26 18.44
CA PRO A 19 7.56 11.19 18.74
C PRO A 19 7.99 9.83 18.17
N VAL A 20 8.67 9.79 17.02
CA VAL A 20 9.23 8.54 16.45
C VAL A 20 10.26 7.94 17.40
N ALA A 21 11.16 8.76 17.98
CA ALA A 21 12.14 8.31 18.96
C ALA A 21 11.48 7.72 20.22
N VAL A 22 10.38 8.34 20.71
CA VAL A 22 9.61 7.80 21.83
C VAL A 22 9.10 6.39 21.52
N VAL A 23 8.52 6.17 20.35
CA VAL A 23 8.02 4.85 19.94
C VAL A 23 9.17 3.85 19.80
N VAL A 24 10.29 4.24 19.20
CA VAL A 24 11.48 3.37 19.09
C VAL A 24 11.98 2.93 20.47
N VAL A 25 12.03 3.84 21.45
CA VAL A 25 12.40 3.50 22.84
C VAL A 25 11.42 2.49 23.46
N VAL A 26 10.11 2.66 23.24
CA VAL A 26 9.10 1.70 23.72
C VAL A 26 9.31 0.32 23.08
N LEU A 27 9.56 0.27 21.76
CA LEU A 27 9.81 -0.99 21.05
C LEU A 27 11.07 -1.70 21.58
N PHE A 28 12.16 -0.96 21.83
CA PHE A 28 13.34 -1.50 22.48
C PHE A 28 13.05 -2.03 23.90
N ARG A 29 12.20 -1.34 24.66
CA ARG A 29 11.87 -1.72 26.04
C ARG A 29 10.96 -2.95 26.12
N TRP A 30 10.08 -3.15 25.14
CA TRP A 30 9.11 -4.25 25.11
C TRP A 30 9.62 -5.47 24.33
N SER A 31 10.93 -5.58 24.11
CA SER A 31 11.58 -6.67 23.36
C SER A 31 11.04 -6.87 21.94
N LEU A 32 10.44 -5.83 21.36
CA LEU A 32 10.12 -5.78 19.94
C LEU A 32 11.37 -5.32 19.18
N ASN A 33 11.46 -5.64 17.89
CA ASN A 33 12.63 -5.33 17.06
C ASN A 33 12.82 -3.81 16.82
N GLY A 34 13.27 -3.07 17.83
CA GLY A 34 13.49 -1.61 17.76
C GLY A 34 14.50 -1.21 16.68
N LEU A 35 15.49 -2.07 16.39
CA LEU A 35 16.39 -1.89 15.26
C LEU A 35 15.67 -1.96 13.90
N ASN A 36 14.68 -2.83 13.75
CA ASN A 36 13.87 -2.90 12.52
C ASN A 36 13.01 -1.64 12.36
N ALA A 37 12.47 -1.09 13.45
CA ALA A 37 11.75 0.18 13.39
C ALA A 37 12.67 1.33 12.98
N LEU A 38 13.86 1.44 13.57
CA LEU A 38 14.83 2.47 13.20
C LEU A 38 15.30 2.33 11.73
N TYR A 39 15.59 1.11 11.30
CA TYR A 39 15.92 0.80 9.91
C TYR A 39 14.79 1.19 8.96
N SER A 40 13.54 0.89 9.32
CA SER A 40 12.36 1.24 8.51
C SER A 40 12.19 2.75 8.36
N VAL A 41 12.37 3.51 9.45
CA VAL A 41 12.31 4.98 9.43
C VAL A 41 13.42 5.57 8.56
N GLY A 42 14.65 5.08 8.71
CA GLY A 42 15.79 5.53 7.89
C GLY A 42 15.59 5.22 6.41
N ARG A 43 15.13 4.00 6.09
CA ARG A 43 14.80 3.58 4.72
C ARG A 43 13.70 4.46 4.12
N MET A 44 12.63 4.73 4.87
CA MET A 44 11.54 5.61 4.43
C MET A 44 12.05 7.03 4.13
N ALA A 45 12.82 7.63 5.05
CA ALA A 45 13.35 8.97 4.87
C ALA A 45 14.24 9.07 3.61
N LEU A 46 15.12 8.08 3.41
CA LEU A 46 15.96 8.01 2.23
C LEU A 46 15.13 7.84 0.94
N GLN A 47 14.15 6.93 0.94
CA GLN A 47 13.29 6.70 -0.22
C GLN A 47 12.48 7.93 -0.60
N LEU A 48 11.91 8.65 0.36
CA LEU A 48 11.16 9.88 0.10
C LEU A 48 12.06 11.00 -0.44
N ALA A 49 13.29 11.15 0.08
CA ALA A 49 14.25 12.11 -0.45
C ALA A 49 14.64 11.80 -1.91
N LEU A 50 14.91 10.52 -2.19
CA LEU A 50 15.24 10.06 -3.55
C LEU A 50 14.07 10.25 -4.52
N ILE A 51 12.85 9.87 -4.11
CA ILE A 51 11.64 10.05 -4.91
C ILE A 51 11.37 11.54 -5.15
N GLY A 52 11.54 12.39 -4.14
CA GLY A 52 11.39 13.84 -4.30
C GLY A 52 12.30 14.42 -5.38
N PHE A 53 13.57 13.98 -5.42
CA PHE A 53 14.49 14.34 -6.48
C PHE A 53 14.08 13.76 -7.84
N LEU A 54 13.76 12.46 -7.89
CA LEU A 54 13.41 11.76 -9.13
C LEU A 54 12.13 12.30 -9.78
N LEU A 55 11.09 12.63 -9.00
CA LEU A 55 9.80 13.06 -9.53
C LEU A 55 9.90 14.38 -10.30
N THR A 56 10.83 15.27 -9.95
CA THR A 56 11.05 16.51 -10.72
C THR A 56 11.48 16.21 -12.16
N SER A 57 12.42 15.29 -12.33
CA SER A 57 12.89 14.82 -13.64
C SER A 57 11.83 14.00 -14.36
N VAL A 58 11.16 13.06 -13.68
CA VAL A 58 10.13 12.18 -14.27
C VAL A 58 8.92 12.99 -14.77
N PHE A 59 8.48 14.00 -14.01
CA PHE A 59 7.32 14.82 -14.41
C PHE A 59 7.63 15.85 -15.49
N SER A 60 8.91 16.11 -15.77
CA SER A 60 9.33 16.97 -16.87
C SER A 60 9.45 16.24 -18.21
N LEU A 61 9.53 14.90 -18.17
CA LEU A 61 9.70 14.05 -19.33
C LEU A 61 8.38 13.33 -19.63
N ASP A 62 7.68 13.75 -20.69
CA ASP A 62 6.50 13.04 -21.23
C ASP A 62 6.93 11.74 -21.95
N ASN A 63 7.63 10.85 -21.25
CA ASN A 63 8.17 9.61 -21.80
C ASN A 63 7.37 8.39 -21.28
N PRO A 64 6.56 7.74 -22.14
CA PRO A 64 5.77 6.55 -21.79
C PRO A 64 6.60 5.42 -21.16
N TRP A 65 7.82 5.20 -21.66
CA TRP A 65 8.69 4.13 -21.17
C TRP A 65 9.13 4.36 -19.73
N LEU A 66 9.38 5.62 -19.36
CA LEU A 66 9.76 5.98 -17.98
C LEU A 66 8.60 5.73 -17.01
N VAL A 67 7.37 6.09 -17.41
CA VAL A 67 6.17 5.81 -16.61
C VAL A 67 5.97 4.31 -16.42
N THR A 68 6.05 3.52 -17.49
CA THR A 68 5.93 2.06 -17.41
C THR A 68 7.02 1.44 -16.53
N LEU A 69 8.27 1.92 -16.62
CA LEU A 69 9.36 1.47 -15.76
C LEU A 69 9.08 1.76 -14.29
N VAL A 70 8.66 2.99 -13.96
CA VAL A 70 8.30 3.38 -12.58
C VAL A 70 7.17 2.51 -12.05
N LEU A 71 6.11 2.29 -12.83
CA LEU A 71 5.01 1.41 -12.45
C LEU A 71 5.47 -0.03 -12.22
N GLY A 72 6.36 -0.55 -13.06
CA GLY A 72 6.95 -1.88 -12.90
C GLY A 72 7.76 -2.02 -11.60
N VAL A 73 8.59 -1.02 -11.28
CA VAL A 73 9.32 -0.97 -10.00
C VAL A 73 8.37 -0.91 -8.81
N MET A 74 7.30 -0.12 -8.89
CA MET A 74 6.31 -0.02 -7.83
C MET A 74 5.55 -1.34 -7.61
N MET A 75 5.11 -2.00 -8.67
CA MET A 75 4.40 -3.29 -8.56
C MET A 75 5.30 -4.38 -7.98
N THR A 76 6.54 -4.50 -8.47
CA THR A 76 7.50 -5.50 -7.96
C THR A 76 7.85 -5.26 -6.49
N ALA A 77 8.14 -4.01 -6.11
CA ALA A 77 8.40 -3.65 -4.72
C ALA A 77 7.16 -3.91 -3.83
N ALA A 78 5.97 -3.52 -4.27
CA ALA A 78 4.72 -3.76 -3.54
C ALA A 78 4.48 -5.26 -3.31
N SER A 79 4.63 -6.10 -4.33
CA SER A 79 4.48 -7.56 -4.19
C SER A 79 5.50 -8.19 -3.27
N TRP A 80 6.73 -7.65 -3.25
CA TRP A 80 7.77 -8.13 -2.35
C TRP A 80 7.47 -7.76 -0.90
N ILE A 81 7.06 -6.52 -0.64
CA ILE A 81 6.72 -6.01 0.70
C ILE A 81 5.43 -6.66 1.22
N ALA A 82 4.46 -6.96 0.35
CA ALA A 82 3.20 -7.61 0.72
C ALA A 82 3.39 -8.98 1.37
N LEU A 83 4.54 -9.63 1.18
CA LEU A 83 4.83 -10.95 1.73
C LEU A 83 5.81 -10.92 2.90
N ASP A 84 6.11 -9.73 3.43
CA ASP A 84 7.07 -9.56 4.52
C ASP A 84 6.58 -10.22 5.83
N ALA A 85 5.26 -10.33 6.01
CA ALA A 85 4.64 -11.03 7.13
C ALA A 85 4.72 -12.57 7.06
N VAL A 86 5.04 -13.13 5.88
CA VAL A 86 5.11 -14.59 5.63
C VAL A 86 6.45 -15.00 5.02
N GLN A 87 7.54 -14.56 5.63
CA GLN A 87 8.92 -14.79 5.15
C GLN A 87 9.23 -16.24 4.73
N PRO A 88 8.84 -17.30 5.47
CA PRO A 88 9.26 -18.67 5.14
C PRO A 88 8.80 -19.14 3.75
N VAL A 89 7.63 -18.68 3.30
CA VAL A 89 7.02 -19.07 2.02
C VAL A 89 7.03 -17.96 0.97
N ARG A 90 7.64 -16.82 1.29
CA ARG A 90 7.68 -15.60 0.46
C ARG A 90 8.06 -15.86 -1.00
N MET A 91 9.15 -16.61 -1.23
CA MET A 91 9.64 -16.88 -2.58
C MET A 91 8.64 -17.67 -3.42
N LYS A 92 7.91 -18.61 -2.81
CA LYS A 92 6.87 -19.41 -3.49
C LYS A 92 5.64 -18.55 -3.80
N LEU A 93 5.29 -17.61 -2.92
CA LEU A 93 4.10 -16.77 -3.04
C LEU A 93 4.31 -15.50 -3.87
N TYR A 94 5.56 -15.08 -4.10
CA TYR A 94 5.87 -13.82 -4.80
C TYR A 94 5.19 -13.71 -6.16
N SER A 95 5.24 -14.76 -6.97
CA SER A 95 4.60 -14.77 -8.30
C SER A 95 3.08 -14.59 -8.21
N ARG A 96 2.44 -15.05 -7.13
CA ARG A 96 1.00 -14.92 -6.90
C ARG A 96 0.62 -13.52 -6.41
N ALA A 97 1.41 -12.95 -5.51
CA ALA A 97 1.25 -11.56 -5.08
C ALA A 97 1.47 -10.60 -6.26
N LEU A 98 2.47 -10.86 -7.10
CA LEU A 98 2.71 -10.09 -8.32
C LEU A 98 1.55 -10.18 -9.30
N ALA A 99 1.09 -11.40 -9.61
CA ALA A 99 -0.07 -11.58 -10.49
C ALA A 99 -1.32 -10.86 -9.94
N ALA A 100 -1.56 -10.93 -8.64
CA ALA A 100 -2.71 -10.26 -8.01
C ALA A 100 -2.63 -8.73 -8.12
N ILE A 101 -1.49 -8.13 -7.79
CA ILE A 101 -1.30 -6.66 -7.85
C ILE A 101 -1.33 -6.17 -9.30
N VAL A 102 -0.67 -6.87 -10.22
CA VAL A 102 -0.65 -6.50 -11.65
C VAL A 102 -2.06 -6.57 -12.24
N LEU A 103 -2.77 -7.68 -12.05
CA LEU A 103 -4.08 -7.89 -12.67
C LEU A 103 -5.16 -7.02 -12.02
N CYS A 104 -5.24 -6.98 -10.69
CA CYS A 104 -6.31 -6.25 -10.00
C CYS A 104 -5.95 -4.78 -9.78
N GLY A 105 -4.74 -4.48 -9.30
CA GLY A 105 -4.28 -3.10 -9.13
C GLY A 105 -4.12 -2.39 -10.49
N GLY A 106 -3.53 -3.06 -11.48
CA GLY A 106 -3.39 -2.51 -12.83
C GLY A 106 -4.72 -2.27 -13.54
N SER A 107 -5.71 -3.17 -13.41
CA SER A 107 -7.04 -2.97 -14.01
C SER A 107 -7.82 -1.85 -13.35
N VAL A 108 -7.75 -1.70 -12.03
CA VAL A 108 -8.35 -0.55 -11.32
C VAL A 108 -7.67 0.76 -11.71
N LEU A 109 -6.34 0.78 -11.80
CA LEU A 109 -5.59 1.96 -12.26
C LEU A 109 -6.01 2.36 -13.68
N TRP A 110 -6.09 1.39 -14.58
CA TRP A 110 -6.54 1.62 -15.96
C TRP A 110 -7.97 2.18 -15.99
N LEU A 111 -8.91 1.58 -15.26
CA LEU A 111 -10.29 2.04 -15.19
C LEU A 111 -10.37 3.48 -14.68
N VAL A 112 -9.66 3.79 -13.60
CA VAL A 112 -9.71 5.13 -12.99
C VAL A 112 -9.12 6.17 -13.95
N VAL A 113 -7.93 5.92 -14.50
CA VAL A 113 -7.24 6.92 -15.33
C VAL A 113 -7.95 7.08 -16.68
N SER A 114 -8.21 5.98 -17.40
CA SER A 114 -8.72 6.05 -18.77
C SER A 114 -10.22 6.28 -18.86
N VAL A 115 -11.02 5.72 -17.93
CA VAL A 115 -12.49 5.80 -18.02
C VAL A 115 -13.04 6.90 -17.12
N VAL A 116 -12.64 6.93 -15.85
CA VAL A 116 -13.22 7.88 -14.87
C VAL A 116 -12.66 9.28 -15.03
N LEU A 117 -11.34 9.40 -15.17
CA LEU A 117 -10.67 10.70 -15.33
C LEU A 117 -10.55 11.13 -16.80
N ALA A 118 -10.73 10.20 -17.75
CA ALA A 118 -10.51 10.42 -19.18
C ALA A 118 -9.12 11.02 -19.49
N GLU A 119 -8.11 10.60 -18.72
CA GLU A 119 -6.73 11.07 -18.79
C GLU A 119 -5.82 10.06 -19.52
N SER A 120 -4.67 10.54 -19.98
CA SER A 120 -3.65 9.67 -20.57
C SER A 120 -3.03 8.74 -19.53
N LEU A 121 -2.92 7.44 -19.83
CA LEU A 121 -2.19 6.44 -19.02
C LEU A 121 -0.70 6.74 -18.88
N PHE A 122 -0.19 7.71 -19.65
CA PHE A 122 1.20 8.14 -19.62
C PHE A 122 1.36 9.53 -19.02
N ALA A 123 0.32 10.12 -18.43
CA ALA A 123 0.40 11.38 -17.70
C ALA A 123 1.06 11.15 -16.32
N PRO A 124 2.36 11.46 -16.14
CA PRO A 124 3.11 11.00 -14.97
C PRO A 124 2.56 11.58 -13.65
N LYS A 125 2.10 12.84 -13.70
CA LYS A 125 1.56 13.60 -12.56
C LYS A 125 0.24 13.02 -12.01
N VAL A 126 -0.52 12.31 -12.84
CA VAL A 126 -1.79 11.67 -12.45
C VAL A 126 -1.57 10.19 -12.13
N VAL A 127 -0.90 9.49 -13.04
CA VAL A 127 -0.79 8.02 -13.00
C VAL A 127 0.09 7.55 -11.85
N ILE A 128 1.25 8.17 -11.61
CA ILE A 128 2.20 7.71 -10.60
C ILE A 128 1.62 7.85 -9.17
N PRO A 129 1.01 8.98 -8.77
CA PRO A 129 0.39 9.10 -7.45
C PRO A 129 -0.80 8.14 -7.25
N LEU A 130 -1.68 7.98 -8.25
CA LEU A 130 -2.82 7.07 -8.16
C LEU A 130 -2.37 5.61 -8.07
N ALA A 131 -1.38 5.23 -8.88
CA ALA A 131 -0.75 3.92 -8.84
C ALA A 131 -0.13 3.64 -7.46
N GLY A 132 0.55 4.63 -6.88
CA GLY A 132 1.15 4.52 -5.54
C GLY A 132 0.12 4.19 -4.48
N MET A 133 -1.02 4.87 -4.49
CA MET A 133 -2.11 4.60 -3.55
C MET A 133 -2.74 3.22 -3.79
N ILE A 134 -3.04 2.86 -5.04
CA ILE A 134 -3.66 1.58 -5.41
C ILE A 134 -2.75 0.41 -5.00
N PHE A 135 -1.48 0.46 -5.38
CA PHE A 135 -0.54 -0.65 -5.12
C PHE A 135 -0.21 -0.75 -3.63
N ALA A 136 -0.09 0.37 -2.90
CA ALA A 136 0.11 0.35 -1.45
C ALA A 136 -1.11 -0.23 -0.71
N GLY A 137 -2.34 0.11 -1.14
CA GLY A 137 -3.56 -0.48 -0.58
C GLY A 137 -3.61 -1.99 -0.79
N ALA A 138 -3.40 -2.44 -2.02
CA ALA A 138 -3.35 -3.86 -2.36
C ALA A 138 -2.25 -4.61 -1.60
N MET A 139 -1.06 -4.03 -1.49
CA MET A 139 0.06 -4.57 -0.72
C MET A 139 -0.30 -4.79 0.75
N ASN A 140 -0.88 -3.79 1.41
CA ASN A 140 -1.24 -3.86 2.82
C ASN A 140 -2.32 -4.92 3.07
N SER A 141 -3.36 -4.97 2.23
CA SER A 141 -4.41 -5.99 2.37
C SER A 141 -3.91 -7.40 2.09
N ILE A 142 -3.05 -7.60 1.07
CA ILE A 142 -2.42 -8.91 0.83
C ILE A 142 -1.54 -9.32 2.01
N SER A 143 -0.77 -8.41 2.60
CA SER A 143 0.08 -8.71 3.76
C SER A 143 -0.73 -9.21 4.95
N LEU A 144 -1.80 -8.51 5.28
CA LEU A 144 -2.68 -8.89 6.39
C LEU A 144 -3.45 -10.18 6.09
N ALA A 145 -3.88 -10.38 4.84
CA ALA A 145 -4.52 -11.62 4.42
C ALA A 145 -3.56 -12.81 4.50
N ALA A 146 -2.33 -12.67 4.01
CA ALA A 146 -1.34 -13.75 4.00
C ALA A 146 -0.99 -14.21 5.42
N GLU A 147 -0.71 -13.25 6.32
CA GLU A 147 -0.43 -13.53 7.74
C GLU A 147 -1.61 -14.26 8.40
N ARG A 148 -2.82 -13.71 8.26
CA ARG A 148 -4.02 -14.28 8.88
C ARG A 148 -4.35 -15.66 8.31
N PHE A 149 -4.18 -15.84 7.00
CA PHE A 149 -4.44 -17.11 6.34
C PHE A 149 -3.50 -18.20 6.84
N GLN A 150 -2.19 -17.91 6.90
CA GLN A 150 -1.20 -18.82 7.45
C GLN A 150 -1.50 -19.17 8.92
N ALA A 151 -1.87 -18.17 9.73
CA ALA A 151 -2.21 -18.40 11.13
C ALA A 151 -3.43 -19.33 11.33
N GLU A 152 -4.47 -19.19 10.51
CA GLU A 152 -5.66 -20.06 10.59
C GLU A 152 -5.38 -21.47 10.05
N LEU A 153 -4.59 -21.62 8.99
CA LEU A 153 -4.15 -22.93 8.53
C LEU A 153 -3.30 -23.64 9.60
N ASN A 154 -2.43 -22.92 10.31
CA ASN A 154 -1.62 -23.49 11.40
C ASN A 154 -2.46 -23.99 12.57
N ARG A 155 -3.66 -23.43 12.75
CA ARG A 155 -4.65 -23.88 13.74
C ARG A 155 -5.46 -25.09 13.27
N GLY A 156 -5.17 -25.63 12.08
CA GLY A 156 -5.89 -26.76 11.50
C GLY A 156 -7.29 -26.42 10.99
N GLN A 157 -7.58 -25.13 10.75
CA GLN A 157 -8.86 -24.74 10.15
C GLN A 157 -8.95 -25.19 8.70
N SER A 158 -10.17 -25.40 8.21
CA SER A 158 -10.38 -25.70 6.79
C SER A 158 -9.97 -24.51 5.93
N ASP A 159 -9.52 -24.82 4.71
CA ASP A 159 -9.15 -23.85 3.68
C ASP A 159 -10.17 -22.72 3.50
N GLU A 160 -11.47 -23.04 3.54
CA GLU A 160 -12.55 -22.08 3.39
C GLU A 160 -12.66 -21.13 4.59
N VAL A 161 -12.60 -21.67 5.81
CA VAL A 161 -12.66 -20.88 7.05
C VAL A 161 -11.46 -19.95 7.14
N ALA A 162 -10.26 -20.47 6.87
CA ALA A 162 -9.03 -19.69 6.86
C ALA A 162 -9.11 -18.55 5.81
N ARG A 163 -9.57 -18.85 4.59
CA ARG A 163 -9.69 -17.86 3.50
C ARG A 163 -10.67 -16.74 3.87
N ASN A 164 -11.83 -17.10 4.41
CA ASN A 164 -12.85 -16.12 4.76
C ASN A 164 -12.39 -15.23 5.92
N ALA A 165 -11.74 -15.80 6.94
CA ALA A 165 -11.17 -15.05 8.05
C ALA A 165 -10.04 -14.11 7.59
N ALA A 166 -9.18 -14.56 6.67
CA ALA A 166 -8.12 -13.75 6.09
C ALA A 166 -8.67 -12.57 5.28
N MET A 167 -9.66 -12.82 4.41
CA MET A 167 -10.32 -11.78 3.63
C MET A 167 -10.99 -10.74 4.54
N GLN A 168 -11.70 -11.20 5.58
CA GLN A 168 -12.34 -10.30 6.53
C GLN A 168 -11.30 -9.42 7.23
N THR A 169 -10.22 -10.02 7.74
CA THR A 169 -9.17 -9.30 8.46
C THR A 169 -8.48 -8.26 7.56
N ALA A 170 -8.16 -8.62 6.32
CA ALA A 170 -7.52 -7.74 5.34
C ALA A 170 -8.35 -6.51 4.94
N MET A 171 -9.68 -6.62 5.04
CA MET A 171 -10.61 -5.54 4.66
C MET A 171 -10.97 -4.61 5.82
N ILE A 172 -10.72 -4.98 7.09
CA ILE A 172 -10.97 -4.13 8.26
C ILE A 172 -10.42 -2.70 8.09
N PRO A 173 -9.12 -2.48 7.81
CA PRO A 173 -8.58 -1.12 7.72
C PRO A 173 -9.16 -0.32 6.55
N VAL A 174 -9.49 -0.99 5.45
CA VAL A 174 -10.07 -0.35 4.25
C VAL A 174 -11.49 0.12 4.55
N ILE A 175 -12.31 -0.73 5.16
CA ILE A 175 -13.68 -0.40 5.58
C ILE A 175 -13.68 0.69 6.66
N ASN A 176 -12.80 0.60 7.66
CA ASN A 176 -12.67 1.63 8.68
C ASN A 176 -12.28 2.99 8.08
N SER A 177 -11.43 3.01 7.06
CA SER A 177 -11.08 4.24 6.34
C SER A 177 -12.28 4.84 5.60
N MET A 178 -13.18 4.00 5.07
CA MET A 178 -14.45 4.46 4.47
C MET A 178 -15.42 5.06 5.48
N PHE A 179 -15.45 4.57 6.72
CA PHE A 179 -16.25 5.20 7.78
C PHE A 179 -15.63 6.49 8.32
N ALA A 180 -14.30 6.55 8.39
CA ALA A 180 -13.58 7.68 8.97
C ALA A 180 -13.49 8.90 8.04
N VAL A 181 -13.46 8.69 6.72
CA VAL A 181 -13.27 9.76 5.74
C VAL A 181 -14.41 10.78 5.79
N GLY A 182 -14.04 12.06 5.89
CA GLY A 182 -15.00 13.16 5.98
C GLY A 182 -15.58 13.41 7.38
N LEU A 183 -15.36 12.51 8.36
CA LEU A 183 -15.78 12.70 9.75
C LEU A 183 -14.60 13.01 10.68
N VAL A 184 -13.63 12.09 10.75
CA VAL A 184 -12.46 12.21 11.64
C VAL A 184 -11.15 12.35 10.86
N SER A 185 -11.18 12.09 9.55
CA SER A 185 -10.02 12.20 8.67
C SER A 185 -10.38 12.97 7.41
N LEU A 186 -9.55 13.98 7.09
CA LEU A 186 -9.51 14.63 5.78
C LEU A 186 -8.28 14.08 5.03
N PRO A 187 -8.48 13.28 3.97
CA PRO A 187 -7.37 12.65 3.25
C PRO A 187 -6.40 13.68 2.68
N GLY A 188 -5.10 13.34 2.69
CA GLY A 188 -4.04 14.27 2.32
C GLY A 188 -4.15 14.84 0.91
N MET A 189 -4.58 14.04 -0.09
CA MET A 189 -4.82 14.53 -1.46
C MET A 189 -5.95 15.57 -1.49
N MET A 190 -7.07 15.30 -0.80
CA MET A 190 -8.20 16.22 -0.72
C MET A 190 -7.81 17.53 -0.02
N THR A 191 -7.15 17.45 1.15
CA THR A 191 -6.65 18.64 1.85
C THR A 191 -5.63 19.40 1.00
N GLY A 192 -4.72 18.70 0.32
CA GLY A 192 -3.74 19.30 -0.59
C GLY A 192 -4.39 20.08 -1.73
N GLN A 193 -5.41 19.52 -2.37
CA GLN A 193 -6.18 20.21 -3.42
C GLN A 193 -6.89 21.46 -2.89
N ILE A 194 -7.51 21.37 -1.71
CA ILE A 194 -8.17 22.52 -1.09
C ILE A 194 -7.16 23.62 -0.75
N LEU A 195 -6.01 23.26 -0.17
CA LEU A 195 -4.94 24.21 0.15
C LEU A 195 -4.31 24.84 -1.10
N SER A 196 -4.32 24.13 -2.24
CA SER A 196 -3.88 24.68 -3.53
C SER A 196 -4.96 25.51 -4.25
N GLY A 197 -6.12 25.75 -3.61
CA GLY A 197 -7.19 26.60 -4.13
C GLY A 197 -8.23 25.89 -5.00
N VAL A 198 -8.23 24.55 -5.07
CA VAL A 198 -9.31 23.79 -5.72
C VAL A 198 -10.58 23.87 -4.86
N SER A 199 -11.75 23.98 -5.48
CA SER A 199 -13.00 24.05 -4.73
C SER A 199 -13.22 22.75 -3.92
N PRO A 200 -13.68 22.84 -2.66
CA PRO A 200 -13.92 21.66 -1.83
C PRO A 200 -14.84 20.63 -2.49
N LEU A 201 -15.84 21.09 -3.25
CA LEU A 201 -16.79 20.20 -3.94
C LEU A 201 -16.11 19.37 -5.04
N ILE A 202 -15.12 19.92 -5.74
CA ILE A 202 -14.32 19.17 -6.72
C ILE A 202 -13.43 18.16 -5.97
N ALA A 203 -12.76 18.59 -4.91
CA ALA A 203 -11.88 17.73 -4.12
C ALA A 203 -12.63 16.52 -3.53
N VAL A 204 -13.89 16.70 -3.09
CA VAL A 204 -14.75 15.60 -2.62
C VAL A 204 -15.00 14.56 -3.72
N ARG A 205 -15.26 14.98 -4.96
CA ARG A 205 -15.49 14.03 -6.08
C ARG A 205 -14.26 13.17 -6.35
N TYR A 206 -13.08 13.79 -6.39
CA TYR A 206 -11.82 13.06 -6.50
C TYR A 206 -11.62 12.12 -5.31
N GLN A 207 -11.97 12.55 -4.10
CA GLN A 207 -11.82 11.71 -2.93
C GLN A 207 -12.73 10.48 -2.96
N VAL A 208 -13.97 10.60 -3.47
CA VAL A 208 -14.85 9.44 -3.67
C VAL A 208 -14.20 8.43 -4.62
N VAL A 209 -13.62 8.89 -5.74
CA VAL A 209 -12.87 8.02 -6.68
C VAL A 209 -11.72 7.32 -5.96
N VAL A 210 -10.94 8.05 -5.16
CA VAL A 210 -9.82 7.50 -4.37
C VAL A 210 -10.30 6.42 -3.40
N MET A 211 -11.40 6.64 -2.67
CA MET A 211 -11.90 5.63 -1.73
C MET A 211 -12.41 4.38 -2.46
N CYS A 212 -13.13 4.55 -3.57
CA CYS A 212 -13.63 3.42 -4.36
C CYS A 212 -12.50 2.62 -5.02
N MET A 213 -11.48 3.28 -5.56
CA MET A 213 -10.36 2.58 -6.17
C MET A 213 -9.53 1.81 -5.14
N LEU A 214 -9.34 2.36 -3.93
CA LEU A 214 -8.65 1.66 -2.84
C LEU A 214 -9.44 0.44 -2.39
N PHE A 215 -10.75 0.57 -2.21
CA PHE A 215 -11.62 -0.54 -1.86
C PHE A 215 -11.60 -1.64 -2.92
N GLY A 216 -11.81 -1.26 -4.19
CA GLY A 216 -11.83 -2.18 -5.32
C GLY A 216 -10.50 -2.90 -5.51
N ALA A 217 -9.39 -2.17 -5.58
CA ALA A 217 -8.07 -2.76 -5.79
C ALA A 217 -7.67 -3.68 -4.63
N SER A 218 -7.87 -3.25 -3.38
CA SER A 218 -7.49 -4.04 -2.21
C SER A 218 -8.32 -5.32 -2.10
N GLY A 219 -9.65 -5.22 -2.28
CA GLY A 219 -10.54 -6.37 -2.24
C GLY A 219 -10.28 -7.37 -3.37
N MET A 220 -10.19 -6.89 -4.62
CA MET A 220 -9.95 -7.75 -5.78
C MET A 220 -8.57 -8.42 -5.71
N ALA A 221 -7.50 -7.67 -5.38
CA ALA A 221 -6.16 -8.21 -5.29
C ALA A 221 -6.05 -9.25 -4.16
N THR A 222 -6.66 -8.98 -3.01
CA THR A 222 -6.66 -9.92 -1.87
C THR A 222 -7.40 -11.21 -2.21
N ALA A 223 -8.60 -11.11 -2.81
CA ALA A 223 -9.36 -12.29 -3.21
C ALA A 223 -8.61 -13.15 -4.24
N LEU A 224 -8.01 -12.51 -5.25
CA LEU A 224 -7.21 -13.21 -6.25
C LEU A 224 -5.95 -13.83 -5.64
N PHE A 225 -5.25 -13.11 -4.78
CA PHE A 225 -4.07 -13.62 -4.07
C PHE A 225 -4.42 -14.86 -3.25
N LEU A 226 -5.45 -14.80 -2.41
CA LEU A 226 -5.87 -15.94 -1.57
C LEU A 226 -6.23 -17.16 -2.42
N LYS A 227 -6.95 -16.97 -3.53
CA LYS A 227 -7.27 -18.06 -4.46
C LYS A 227 -6.02 -18.70 -5.07
N LEU A 228 -5.03 -17.90 -5.43
CA LEU A 228 -3.78 -18.36 -6.05
C LEU A 228 -2.79 -18.96 -5.04
N ALA A 229 -2.81 -18.49 -3.80
CA ALA A 229 -1.88 -18.88 -2.75
C ALA A 229 -2.37 -20.12 -1.97
N LEU A 230 -3.68 -20.37 -1.94
CA LEU A 230 -4.33 -21.51 -1.31
C LEU A 230 -3.60 -22.85 -1.53
N PRO A 231 -3.36 -23.32 -2.77
CA PRO A 231 -2.74 -24.63 -3.00
C PRO A 231 -1.29 -24.71 -2.47
N LEU A 232 -0.58 -23.58 -2.39
CA LEU A 232 0.82 -23.54 -1.95
C LEU A 232 0.94 -23.49 -0.43
N MET A 233 0.10 -22.70 0.23
CA MET A 233 0.10 -22.59 1.68
C MET A 233 -0.50 -23.83 2.34
N SER A 234 -1.56 -24.40 1.78
CA SER A 234 -2.14 -25.66 2.25
C SER A 234 -1.13 -26.83 2.12
N ALA A 235 -0.45 -26.95 0.97
CA ALA A 235 0.59 -27.97 0.79
C ALA A 235 1.80 -27.80 1.74
N THR A 236 2.20 -26.56 2.04
CA THR A 236 3.33 -26.31 2.95
C THR A 236 2.99 -26.70 4.38
N ASN A 237 1.77 -26.42 4.85
CA ASN A 237 1.32 -26.83 6.19
C ASN A 237 1.20 -28.35 6.37
N VAL A 238 0.95 -29.08 5.28
CA VAL A 238 0.88 -30.55 5.33
C VAL A 238 2.27 -31.19 5.37
N ILE A 239 3.29 -30.54 4.82
CA ILE A 239 4.64 -31.11 4.66
C ILE A 239 5.58 -30.71 5.81
N GLU A 240 5.48 -29.48 6.31
CA GLU A 240 6.22 -29.01 7.47
C GLU A 240 5.21 -28.61 8.55
N PRO A 241 4.74 -29.55 9.40
CA PRO A 241 4.09 -29.14 10.63
C PRO A 241 5.12 -28.30 11.38
N VAL A 242 4.80 -27.02 11.57
CA VAL A 242 5.59 -26.14 12.43
C VAL A 242 5.61 -26.84 13.78
N ASN A 243 6.76 -27.42 14.14
CA ASN A 243 6.96 -28.06 15.42
C ASN A 243 6.54 -27.05 16.48
N GLY A 244 5.48 -27.39 17.22
CA GLY A 244 4.93 -26.54 18.24
C GLY A 244 6.01 -26.15 19.24
N GLU A 245 6.12 -24.85 19.48
CA GLU A 245 6.56 -24.33 20.77
C GLU A 245 5.37 -24.35 21.74
#